data_AF-A8FDW2-F1
#
_entry.id   AF-A8FDW2-F1
#
_cell.length_a   1.000
_cell.length_b   1.000
_cell.length_c   1.000
_cell.angle_alpha   90.00
_cell.angle_beta   90.00
_cell.angle_gamma   90.00
#
_symmetry.space_group_name_H-M   'P 1'
#
loop_
_entity.id
_entity.type
_entity.pdbx_description
1 polymer ?
#
loop_
_entity_poly.entity_id
_entity_poly.type
_entity_poly.pdbx_seq_one_letter_code
_entity_poly.pdbx_strand_id
1 'polypeptide(L)'
;MKKILVVCGNGLGSSFIVEMNVKKALEELGLVAEVDHTDLSTSKNELADLYIGATDIIDQLDDGIRQVAGLHNLLDQEAIKDVLRKHI
;
A
#
# COMPACT_ATOMS: atom_id res chain seq x y z
N MET A 1 -8.44 13.44 4.54
CA MET A 1 -8.04 12.15 5.16
C MET A 1 -7.18 11.44 4.13
N LYS A 2 -6.00 10.93 4.50
CA LYS A 2 -5.10 10.31 3.52
C LYS A 2 -5.70 9.00 3.02
N LYS A 3 -5.49 8.68 1.74
CA LYS A 3 -5.85 7.42 1.10
C LYS A 3 -4.61 6.61 0.77
N ILE A 4 -4.59 5.35 1.20
CA ILE A 4 -3.58 4.36 0.90
C ILE A 4 -4.19 3.33 -0.06
N LEU A 5 -3.53 3.09 -1.18
CA LEU A 5 -3.93 2.10 -2.16
C LEU A 5 -2.92 0.95 -2.17
N VAL A 6 -3.35 -0.22 -1.73
CA VAL A 6 -2.55 -1.44 -1.80
C VAL A 6 -2.67 -2.03 -3.21
N VAL A 7 -1.54 -2.17 -3.90
CA VAL A 7 -1.47 -2.65 -5.27
C VAL A 7 -0.90 -4.07 -5.29
N CYS A 8 -1.70 -5.02 -5.74
CA CYS A 8 -1.36 -6.44 -5.73
C CYS A 8 -1.34 -7.05 -7.13
N GLY A 9 -0.39 -7.96 -7.38
CA GLY A 9 -0.31 -8.73 -8.64
C GLY A 9 -0.80 -10.17 -8.53
N ASN A 10 -1.02 -10.67 -7.31
CA ASN A 10 -1.15 -12.11 -7.03
C ASN A 10 -2.58 -12.57 -6.66
N GLY A 11 -3.60 -11.75 -6.93
CA GLY A 11 -5.02 -12.11 -6.80
C GLY A 11 -5.71 -11.64 -5.50
N LEU A 12 -7.05 -11.60 -5.54
CA LEU A 12 -7.94 -10.96 -4.55
C LEU A 12 -7.66 -11.36 -3.09
N GLY A 13 -7.47 -12.65 -2.80
CA GLY A 13 -7.29 -13.12 -1.41
C GLY A 13 -6.02 -12.60 -0.75
N SER A 14 -4.93 -12.47 -1.52
CA SER A 14 -3.68 -11.88 -1.02
C SER A 14 -3.81 -10.37 -0.79
N SER A 15 -4.58 -9.68 -1.64
CA SER A 15 -4.83 -8.24 -1.51
C SER A 15 -5.56 -7.88 -0.23
N PHE A 16 -6.59 -8.64 0.13
CA PHE A 16 -7.35 -8.42 1.37
C PHE A 16 -6.48 -8.58 2.63
N ILE A 17 -5.59 -9.57 2.67
CA ILE A 17 -4.72 -9.79 3.83
C ILE A 17 -3.78 -8.60 4.03
N VAL A 18 -3.20 -8.07 2.95
CA VAL A 18 -2.30 -6.91 3.03
C VAL A 18 -3.07 -5.66 3.44
N GLU A 19 -4.26 -5.42 2.89
CA GLU A 19 -5.14 -4.33 3.31
C GLU A 19 -5.44 -4.40 4.82
N MET A 20 -5.86 -5.57 5.33
CA MET A 20 -6.12 -5.77 6.76
C MET A 20 -4.88 -5.50 7.62
N ASN A 21 -3.70 -5.92 7.16
CA ASN A 21 -2.44 -5.69 7.84
C ASN A 21 -2.07 -4.20 7.89
N VAL A 22 -2.27 -3.46 6.80
CA VAL A 22 -2.06 -2.01 6.76
C VAL A 22 -3.02 -1.30 7.71
N LYS A 23 -4.31 -1.68 7.72
CA LYS A 23 -5.31 -1.15 8.67
C LYS A 23 -4.91 -1.40 10.11
N LYS A 24 -4.49 -2.63 10.44
CA LYS A 24 -4.00 -2.98 11.78
C LYS A 24 -2.77 -2.16 12.17
N ALA A 25 -1.81 -1.99 11.26
CA ALA A 25 -0.62 -1.19 11.51
C ALA A 25 -0.95 0.30 11.74
N LEU A 26 -1.93 0.87 11.01
CA LEU A 26 -2.43 2.21 11.27
C LEU A 26 -3.02 2.34 12.68
N GLU A 27 -3.85 1.38 13.09
CA GLU A 27 -4.43 1.34 14.44
C GLU A 27 -3.34 1.27 15.53
N GLU A 28 -2.35 0.40 15.38
CA GLU A 28 -1.25 0.26 16.34
C GLU A 28 -0.38 1.54 16.45
N LEU A 29 -0.28 2.31 15.36
CA LEU A 29 0.45 3.57 15.31
C LEU A 29 -0.39 4.79 15.73
N GLY A 30 -1.70 4.63 15.92
CA GLY A 30 -2.63 5.75 16.16
C GLY A 30 -2.78 6.69 14.96
N LEU A 31 -2.55 6.19 13.75
CA LEU A 31 -2.65 6.93 12.49
C LEU A 31 -4.02 6.70 11.83
N VAL A 32 -4.49 7.69 11.07
CA VAL A 32 -5.80 7.62 10.40
C VAL A 32 -5.62 7.80 8.90
N ALA A 33 -5.99 6.77 8.14
CA ALA A 33 -6.05 6.80 6.69
C ALA A 33 -7.13 5.84 6.18
N GLU A 34 -7.70 6.14 5.02
CA GLU A 34 -8.50 5.18 4.25
C GLU A 34 -7.56 4.20 3.57
N VAL A 35 -7.89 2.91 3.59
CA VAL A 35 -7.10 1.87 2.96
C VAL A 35 -8.02 1.07 2.05
N ASP A 36 -7.63 0.98 0.78
CA ASP A 36 -8.28 0.18 -0.25
C ASP A 36 -7.23 -0.68 -0.99
N HIS A 37 -7.67 -1.64 -1.80
CA HIS A 37 -6.78 -2.46 -2.60
C HIS A 37 -7.26 -2.61 -4.04
N THR A 38 -6.31 -2.77 -4.95
CA THR A 38 -6.61 -2.99 -6.37
C THR A 38 -5.46 -3.70 -7.09
N ASP A 39 -5.63 -3.98 -8.38
CA ASP A 39 -4.58 -4.54 -9.24
C ASP A 39 -3.71 -3.44 -9.90
N LEU A 40 -2.58 -3.85 -10.48
CA LEU A 40 -1.65 -2.93 -11.14
C LEU A 40 -2.27 -2.19 -12.34
N SER A 41 -3.16 -2.83 -13.10
CA SER A 41 -3.79 -2.18 -14.26
C SER A 41 -4.76 -1.07 -13.84
N THR A 42 -5.54 -1.31 -12.80
CA THR A 42 -6.58 -0.41 -12.30
C THR A 42 -5.97 0.75 -11.49
N SER A 43 -4.96 0.46 -10.65
CA SER A 43 -4.25 1.47 -9.85
C SER A 43 -3.64 2.62 -10.67
N LYS A 44 -3.28 2.38 -11.94
CA LYS A 44 -2.78 3.43 -12.85
C LYS A 44 -3.77 4.58 -13.04
N ASN A 45 -5.07 4.33 -12.93
CA ASN A 45 -6.10 5.35 -13.11
C ASN A 45 -6.74 5.79 -11.79
N GLU A 46 -6.27 5.25 -10.67
CA GLU A 46 -6.79 5.55 -9.35
C GLU A 46 -5.87 6.51 -8.60
N LEU A 47 -6.46 7.48 -7.90
CA LEU A 47 -5.74 8.46 -7.09
C LEU A 47 -5.68 7.99 -5.63
N ALA A 48 -4.48 8.06 -5.05
CA ALA A 48 -4.20 7.83 -3.65
C ALA A 48 -3.01 8.70 -3.21
N ASP A 49 -2.92 8.98 -1.92
CA ASP A 49 -1.79 9.70 -1.33
C ASP A 49 -0.57 8.80 -1.15
N LEU A 50 -0.78 7.48 -1.06
CA LEU A 50 0.29 6.49 -0.95
C LEU A 50 -0.10 5.20 -1.67
N TYR A 51 0.79 4.68 -2.51
CA TYR A 51 0.62 3.38 -3.15
C TYR A 51 1.60 2.39 -2.53
N ILE A 52 1.10 1.28 -1.97
CA ILE A 52 1.93 0.24 -1.35
C ILE A 52 1.81 -1.03 -2.16
N GLY A 53 2.92 -1.65 -2.53
CA GLY A 53 2.92 -2.89 -3.30
C GLY A 53 4.21 -3.65 -3.17
N ALA A 54 4.26 -4.85 -3.75
CA ALA A 54 5.53 -5.56 -3.88
C ALA A 54 6.47 -4.71 -4.75
N THR A 55 7.76 -4.65 -4.40
CA THR A 55 8.72 -3.75 -5.06
C THR A 55 8.72 -3.91 -6.60
N ASP A 56 8.69 -5.15 -7.08
CA ASP A 56 8.64 -5.51 -8.50
C ASP A 56 7.36 -5.06 -9.23
N ILE A 57 6.28 -4.81 -8.49
CA ILE A 57 4.99 -4.33 -9.01
C ILE A 57 4.91 -2.80 -8.92
N ILE A 58 5.24 -2.24 -7.76
CA ILE A 58 5.02 -0.82 -7.49
C ILE A 58 5.98 0.07 -8.29
N ASP A 59 7.17 -0.42 -8.63
CA ASP A 59 8.12 0.29 -9.50
C ASP A 59 7.52 0.58 -10.88
N GLN A 60 6.51 -0.18 -11.31
CA GLN A 60 5.79 0.07 -12.57
C GLN A 60 4.75 1.19 -12.47
N LEU A 61 4.44 1.65 -11.25
CA LEU A 61 3.62 2.83 -10.98
C LEU A 61 4.45 4.07 -10.69
N ASP A 62 5.76 3.94 -10.50
CA ASP A 62 6.61 5.11 -10.29
C ASP A 62 6.73 5.91 -11.60
N ASP A 63 6.00 7.01 -11.65
CA ASP A 63 6.05 8.01 -12.73
C ASP A 63 6.84 9.26 -12.33
N GLY A 64 7.56 9.20 -11.20
CA GLY A 64 8.28 10.33 -10.60
C GLY A 64 7.39 11.36 -9.91
N ILE A 65 6.06 11.15 -9.91
CA ILE A 65 5.08 12.05 -9.30
C ILE A 65 4.33 11.33 -8.17
N ARG A 66 3.97 10.07 -8.38
CA ARG A 66 3.26 9.25 -7.38
C ARG A 66 4.15 8.92 -6.18
N GLN A 67 3.54 8.93 -5.01
CA GLN A 67 4.17 8.47 -3.79
C GLN A 67 4.02 6.96 -3.67
N VAL A 68 5.05 6.23 -4.08
CA VAL A 68 5.09 4.77 -4.07
C VAL A 68 5.96 4.24 -2.93
N ALA A 69 5.57 3.12 -2.34
CA ALA A 69 6.35 2.39 -1.34
C ALA A 69 6.38 0.89 -1.65
N GLY A 70 7.56 0.40 -2.02
CA GLY A 70 7.81 -1.01 -2.29
C GLY A 70 8.16 -1.79 -1.03
N LEU A 71 7.55 -2.97 -0.87
CA LEU A 71 7.86 -3.92 0.19
C LEU A 71 8.31 -5.26 -0.41
N HIS A 72 9.43 -5.79 0.04
CA HIS A 72 9.88 -7.14 -0.35
C HIS A 72 8.99 -8.24 0.23
N ASN A 73 8.40 -8.00 1.40
CA ASN A 73 7.43 -8.89 2.03
C ASN A 73 6.22 -8.07 2.49
N LEU A 74 5.10 -8.23 1.79
CA LEU A 74 3.84 -7.52 2.08
C LEU A 74 3.13 -7.99 3.34
N LEU A 75 3.65 -9.02 4.03
CA LEU A 75 3.13 -9.50 5.31
C LEU A 75 4.02 -9.10 6.50
N ASP A 76 5.16 -8.46 6.24
CA ASP A 76 6.04 -7.97 7.29
C ASP A 76 5.44 -6.72 7.95
N GLN A 77 4.95 -6.91 9.17
CA GLN A 77 4.27 -5.86 9.94
C GLN A 77 5.18 -4.69 10.27
N GLU A 78 6.45 -4.93 10.59
CA GLU A 78 7.36 -3.84 10.93
C GLU A 78 7.72 -3.04 9.67
N ALA A 79 7.94 -3.70 8.54
CA ALA A 79 8.17 -3.02 7.28
C ALA A 79 6.97 -2.15 6.84
N ILE A 80 5.74 -2.66 7.02
CA ILE A 80 4.52 -1.87 6.78
C ILE A 80 4.49 -0.64 7.70
N LYS A 81 4.71 -0.80 9.00
CA LYS A 81 4.71 0.32 9.96
C LYS A 81 5.75 1.38 9.62
N ASP A 82 6.95 0.98 9.20
CA ASP A 82 8.01 1.91 8.83
C ASP A 82 7.64 2.73 7.60
N VAL A 83 7.01 2.11 6.60
CA VAL A 83 6.41 2.82 5.47
C VAL A 83 5.36 3.81 5.95
N LEU A 84 4.42 3.38 6.80
CA LEU A 84 3.35 4.25 7.30
C LEU A 84 3.91 5.45 8.07
N ARG A 85 4.84 5.26 9.01
CA ARG A 85 5.48 6.34 9.79
C ARG A 85 6.15 7.40 8.90
N LYS A 86 6.68 6.99 7.76
CA LYS A 86 7.39 7.89 6.83
C LYS A 86 6.45 8.67 5.92
N HIS A 87 5.27 8.15 5.62
CA HIS A 87 4.40 8.68 4.56
C HIS A 87 3.05 9.19 5.06
N ILE A 88 2.58 8.75 6.23
CA ILE A 88 1.29 9.12 6.82
C ILE A 88 1.50 10.12 7.96
#